data_AF-A0A1Q7Q056-F1
#
_entry.id   AF-A0A1Q7Q056-F1
#
_cell.length_a   1.000
_cell.length_b   1.000
_cell.length_c   1.000
_cell.angle_alpha   90.00
_cell.angle_beta   90.00
_cell.angle_gamma   90.00
#
_symmetry.space_group_name_H-M   'P 1'
#
loop_
_entity.id
_entity.type
_entity.pdbx_description
1 polymer ?
#
loop_
_entity_poly.entity_id
_entity_poly.type
_entity_poly.pdbx_seq_one_letter_code
_entity_poly.pdbx_strand_id
1 'polypeptide(L)'
;MELFLLQRRQGQLPQARKELREFSSGIAAGAWPAPLVRAYLGGMKDEAVLAAARDPDEQCDAYYYLGRLHAPEDASVARRQLLRAANEDCDQAELAREELQALQSR
;
A
#
# COMPACT_ATOMS: atom_id res chain seq x y z
N MET A 1 -3.86 -4.83 -3.77
CA MET A 1 -3.92 -3.48 -4.38
C MET A 1 -3.23 -3.42 -5.75
N GLU A 2 -2.73 -4.54 -6.29
CA GLU A 2 -1.93 -4.58 -7.52
C GLU A 2 -2.61 -3.99 -8.76
N LEU A 3 -3.90 -4.27 -8.98
CA LEU A 3 -4.62 -3.76 -10.14
C LEU A 3 -4.60 -2.22 -10.19
N PHE A 4 -4.84 -1.57 -9.05
CA PHE A 4 -4.78 -0.11 -8.95
C PHE A 4 -3.40 0.42 -9.33
N LEU A 5 -2.32 -0.21 -8.82
CA LEU A 5 -0.95 0.22 -9.09
C LEU A 5 -0.58 0.04 -10.56
N LEU A 6 -1.02 -1.07 -11.17
CA LEU A 6 -0.84 -1.34 -12.59
C LEU A 6 -1.55 -0.28 -13.45
N GLN A 7 -2.82 0.00 -13.18
CA GLN A 7 -3.60 0.99 -13.91
C GLN A 7 -3.06 2.41 -13.71
N ARG A 8 -2.64 2.77 -12.49
CA ARG A 8 -1.98 4.06 -12.22
C ARG A 8 -0.72 4.21 -13.07
N ARG A 9 0.12 3.17 -13.17
CA ARG A 9 1.33 3.18 -14.03
C ARG A 9 0.98 3.34 -15.51
N GLN A 10 -0.17 2.85 -15.95
CA GLN A 10 -0.68 3.00 -17.33
C GLN A 10 -1.38 4.35 -17.59
N GLY A 11 -1.39 5.27 -16.62
CA GLY A 11 -2.09 6.56 -16.75
C GLY A 11 -3.62 6.47 -16.59
N GLN A 12 -4.15 5.32 -16.15
CA GLN A 12 -5.59 5.07 -16.01
C GLN A 12 -6.11 5.38 -14.60
N LEU A 13 -5.55 6.40 -13.93
CA LEU A 13 -5.89 6.72 -12.54
C LEU A 13 -7.40 6.97 -12.30
N PRO A 14 -8.17 7.62 -13.20
CA PRO A 14 -9.62 7.76 -13.01
C PRO A 14 -10.35 6.41 -12.93
N GLN A 15 -9.99 5.46 -13.80
CA GLN A 15 -10.55 4.11 -13.81
C GLN A 15 -10.11 3.34 -12.56
N ALA A 16 -8.83 3.40 -12.22
CA ALA A 16 -8.28 2.75 -11.02
C ALA A 16 -9.01 3.19 -9.74
N ARG A 17 -9.26 4.51 -9.60
CA ARG A 17 -10.01 5.05 -8.48
C ARG A 17 -11.48 4.64 -8.48
N LYS A 18 -12.09 4.45 -9.65
CA LYS A 18 -13.48 4.00 -9.78
C LYS A 18 -13.60 2.56 -9.30
N GLU A 19 -12.81 1.65 -9.87
CA GLU A 19 -12.81 0.23 -9.50
C GLU A 19 -12.45 0.02 -8.03
N LEU A 20 -11.47 0.78 -7.51
CA LEU A 20 -11.11 0.69 -6.09
C LEU A 20 -12.24 1.18 -5.16
N ARG A 21 -13.04 2.16 -5.58
CA ARG A 21 -14.25 2.59 -4.85
C ARG A 21 -15.37 1.54 -4.91
N GLU A 22 -15.53 0.87 -6.05
CA GLU A 22 -16.50 -0.22 -6.19
C GLU A 22 -16.11 -1.39 -5.28
N PHE A 23 -14.82 -1.77 -5.27
CA PHE A 23 -14.29 -2.76 -4.34
C PHE A 23 -14.49 -2.34 -2.88
N SER A 24 -14.24 -1.08 -2.52
CA SER A 24 -14.36 -0.61 -1.14
C SER A 24 -15.79 -0.67 -0.60
N SER A 25 -16.80 -0.59 -1.46
CA SER A 25 -18.21 -0.65 -1.07
C SER A 25 -18.63 -1.99 -0.44
N GLY A 26 -17.89 -3.06 -0.75
CA GLY A 26 -18.13 -4.40 -0.21
C GLY A 26 -17.41 -4.69 1.11
N ILE A 27 -16.56 -3.77 1.60
CA ILE A 27 -15.72 -3.99 2.78
C ILE A 27 -16.30 -3.21 3.96
N ALA A 28 -16.47 -3.88 5.11
CA ALA A 28 -16.84 -3.19 6.34
C ALA A 28 -15.78 -2.12 6.69
N ALA A 29 -16.21 -0.91 7.03
CA ALA A 29 -15.31 0.23 7.16
C ALA A 29 -14.16 0.05 8.19
N GLY A 30 -14.37 -0.79 9.21
CA GLY A 30 -13.38 -1.13 10.24
C GLY A 30 -12.65 -2.46 10.02
N ALA A 31 -12.94 -3.19 8.94
CA ALA A 31 -12.27 -4.43 8.62
C ALA A 31 -11.00 -4.17 7.79
N TRP A 32 -9.98 -4.99 7.98
CA TRP A 32 -8.84 -5.03 7.06
C TRP A 32 -9.31 -5.58 5.70
N PRO A 33 -8.87 -5.01 4.55
CA PRO A 33 -7.88 -3.95 4.36
C PRO A 33 -8.49 -2.54 4.12
N ALA A 34 -9.66 -2.21 4.67
CA ALA A 34 -10.34 -0.93 4.39
C ALA A 34 -9.49 0.34 4.64
N PRO A 35 -8.64 0.43 5.70
CA PRO A 35 -7.75 1.58 5.88
C PRO A 35 -6.80 1.81 4.70
N LEU A 36 -6.19 0.74 4.16
CA LEU A 36 -5.30 0.81 3.00
C LEU A 36 -6.04 1.29 1.75
N VAL A 37 -7.25 0.77 1.52
CA VAL A 37 -8.09 1.18 0.40
C VAL A 37 -8.40 2.68 0.46
N ARG A 38 -8.70 3.21 1.66
CA ARG A 38 -8.91 4.65 1.85
C ARG A 38 -7.65 5.48 1.58
N ALA A 39 -6.47 5.01 1.98
CA ALA A 39 -5.22 5.70 1.68
C ALA A 39 -4.93 5.76 0.16
N TYR A 40 -5.15 4.66 -0.56
CA TYR A 40 -5.01 4.62 -2.03
C TYR A 40 -6.00 5.53 -2.76
N LEU A 41 -7.17 5.79 -2.16
CA LEU A 41 -8.14 6.77 -2.62
C LEU A 41 -7.83 8.21 -2.18
N GLY A 42 -6.76 8.42 -1.41
CA GLY A 42 -6.35 9.73 -0.89
C GLY A 42 -7.15 10.23 0.32
N GLY A 43 -7.96 9.35 0.93
CA GLY A 43 -8.85 9.69 2.05
C GLY A 43 -8.30 9.35 3.43
N MET A 44 -7.10 8.77 3.53
CA MET A 44 -6.47 8.39 4.80
C MET A 44 -4.96 8.58 4.72
N LYS A 45 -4.36 9.11 5.79
CA LYS A 45 -2.90 9.28 5.92
C LYS A 45 -2.24 7.99 6.40
N ASP A 46 -0.98 7.80 6.06
CA ASP A 46 -0.16 6.65 6.45
C ASP A 46 -0.21 6.35 7.94
N GLU A 47 -0.06 7.37 8.81
CA GLU A 47 -0.05 7.18 10.25
C GLU A 47 -1.38 6.62 10.76
N ALA A 48 -2.48 7.03 10.15
CA ALA A 48 -3.81 6.55 10.49
C ALA A 48 -4.04 5.12 9.99
N VAL A 49 -3.46 4.74 8.85
CA VAL A 49 -3.48 3.34 8.36
C VAL A 49 -2.70 2.45 9.32
N LEU A 50 -1.48 2.84 9.68
CA LEU A 50 -0.63 2.09 10.60
C LEU A 50 -1.28 1.92 11.98
N ALA A 51 -1.93 2.97 12.50
CA ALA A 51 -2.66 2.90 13.76
C ALA A 51 -3.93 2.01 13.71
N ALA A 52 -4.45 1.72 12.51
CA ALA A 52 -5.62 0.87 12.33
C ALA A 52 -5.28 -0.63 12.23
N ALA A 53 -4.01 -0.96 11.98
CA ALA A 53 -3.53 -2.35 11.97
C ALA A 53 -3.48 -2.90 13.40
N ARG A 54 -4.07 -4.09 13.62
CA ARG A 54 -4.32 -4.67 14.95
C ARG A 54 -3.42 -5.87 15.28
N ASP A 55 -2.81 -6.47 14.28
CA ASP A 55 -1.91 -7.60 14.42
C ASP A 55 -0.66 -7.44 13.51
N PRO A 56 0.38 -8.28 13.71
CA PRO A 56 1.62 -8.18 12.93
C PRO A 56 1.43 -8.33 11.41
N ASP A 57 0.45 -9.14 10.98
CA ASP A 57 0.19 -9.36 9.55
C ASP A 57 -0.42 -8.11 8.92
N GLU A 58 -1.43 -7.50 9.56
CA GLU A 58 -2.01 -6.23 9.14
C GLU A 58 -0.95 -5.11 9.13
N GLN A 59 -0.01 -5.10 10.10
CA GLN A 59 1.08 -4.12 10.14
C GLN A 59 2.07 -4.29 8.98
N CYS A 60 2.46 -5.53 8.67
CA CYS A 60 3.34 -5.80 7.54
C CYS A 60 2.67 -5.41 6.20
N ASP A 61 1.40 -5.79 6.01
CA ASP A 61 0.61 -5.34 4.86
C ASP A 61 0.61 -3.81 4.76
N ALA A 62 0.38 -3.12 5.88
CA ALA A 62 0.32 -1.67 5.91
C ALA A 62 1.61 -1.06 5.37
N TYR A 63 2.76 -1.47 5.90
CA TYR A 63 4.07 -0.99 5.47
C TYR A 63 4.36 -1.31 4.01
N TYR A 64 4.06 -2.53 3.57
CA TYR A 64 4.27 -2.93 2.18
C TYR A 64 3.45 -2.07 1.21
N TYR A 65 2.14 -2.00 1.41
CA TYR A 65 1.24 -1.33 0.47
C TYR A 65 1.37 0.19 0.50
N LEU A 66 1.65 0.81 1.65
CA LEU A 66 1.94 2.24 1.70
C LEU A 66 3.29 2.55 1.03
N GLY A 67 4.30 1.70 1.22
CA GLY A 67 5.56 1.78 0.49
C GLY A 67 5.36 1.80 -1.03
N ARG A 68 4.55 0.87 -1.55
CA ARG A 68 4.15 0.80 -2.96
C ARG A 68 3.36 2.02 -3.43
N LEU A 69 2.49 2.58 -2.58
CA LEU A 69 1.68 3.77 -2.89
C LEU A 69 2.56 5.00 -3.15
N HIS A 70 3.58 5.19 -2.32
CA HIS A 70 4.48 6.36 -2.38
C HIS A 70 5.62 6.22 -3.37
N ALA A 71 5.98 5.00 -3.78
CA ALA A 71 7.12 4.75 -4.69
C ALA A 71 7.19 5.63 -5.95
N PRO A 72 6.08 6.06 -6.59
CA PRO A 72 6.12 6.97 -7.73
C PRO A 72 6.37 8.45 -7.40
N GLU A 73 6.06 8.90 -6.18
CA GLU A 73 6.00 10.33 -5.81
C GLU A 73 7.02 10.70 -4.73
N ASP A 74 7.32 9.79 -3.81
CA ASP A 74 8.29 9.98 -2.73
C ASP A 74 9.04 8.66 -2.45
N ALA A 75 10.20 8.50 -3.11
CA ALA A 75 11.06 7.33 -2.95
C ALA A 75 11.63 7.18 -1.51
N SER A 76 11.74 8.28 -0.76
CA SER A 76 12.26 8.27 0.61
C SER A 76 11.22 7.69 1.56
N VAL A 77 9.96 8.13 1.46
CA VAL A 77 8.83 7.54 2.18
C VAL A 77 8.68 6.07 1.79
N ALA A 78 8.68 5.77 0.49
CA ALA A 78 8.55 4.40 0.01
C ALA A 78 9.62 3.47 0.60
N ARG A 79 10.90 3.88 0.55
CA ARG A 79 12.01 3.11 1.11
C ARG A 79 11.84 2.87 2.61
N ARG A 80 11.47 3.88 3.40
CA ARG A 80 11.29 3.70 4.85
C ARG A 80 10.21 2.66 5.18
N GLN A 81 9.10 2.67 4.44
CA GLN A 81 8.01 1.75 4.69
C GLN A 81 8.33 0.33 4.20
N LEU A 82 8.86 0.19 2.99
CA LEU A 82 9.29 -1.12 2.48
C LEU A 82 10.39 -1.75 3.34
N LEU A 83 11.30 -0.96 3.91
CA LEU A 83 12.28 -1.46 4.89
C LEU A 83 11.64 -2.02 6.14
N ARG A 84 10.51 -1.48 6.60
CA ARG A 84 9.77 -2.06 7.73
C ARG A 84 9.23 -3.44 7.33
N ALA A 85 8.46 -3.51 6.24
CA ALA A 85 7.91 -4.78 5.75
C ALA A 85 8.98 -5.85 5.47
N ALA A 86 10.13 -5.47 4.89
CA ALA A 86 11.21 -6.41 4.54
C ALA A 86 11.92 -7.06 5.74
N ASN A 87 11.80 -6.45 6.94
CA ASN A 87 12.44 -6.93 8.17
C ASN A 87 11.47 -7.66 9.11
N GLU A 88 10.18 -7.68 8.79
CA GLU A 88 9.19 -8.48 9.51
C GLU A 88 9.18 -9.92 8.97
N ASP A 89 8.74 -10.87 9.79
CA ASP A 89 8.44 -12.24 9.35
C ASP A 89 6.98 -12.29 8.88
N CYS A 90 6.76 -11.93 7.60
CA CYS A 90 5.43 -11.82 7.00
C CYS A 90 5.46 -12.16 5.50
N ASP A 91 4.27 -12.44 4.95
CA ASP A 91 4.08 -12.83 3.55
C ASP A 91 4.65 -11.81 2.53
N GLN A 92 4.68 -10.53 2.91
CA GLN A 92 5.10 -9.42 2.04
C GLN A 92 6.59 -9.12 2.17
N ALA A 93 7.33 -9.76 3.07
CA ALA A 93 8.73 -9.42 3.34
C ALA A 93 9.62 -9.59 2.10
N GLU A 94 9.45 -10.67 1.33
CA GLU A 94 10.24 -10.90 0.12
C GLU A 94 9.88 -9.90 -0.98
N LEU A 95 8.58 -9.69 -1.21
CA LEU A 95 8.10 -8.68 -2.16
C LEU A 95 8.61 -7.27 -1.79
N ALA A 96 8.69 -6.95 -0.50
CA ALA A 96 9.23 -5.67 -0.04
C ALA A 96 10.73 -5.51 -0.39
N ARG A 97 11.52 -6.60 -0.32
CA ARG A 97 12.94 -6.58 -0.72
C ARG A 97 13.09 -6.35 -2.22
N GLU A 98 12.26 -6.98 -3.04
CA GLU A 98 12.24 -6.77 -4.49
C GLU A 98 11.92 -5.31 -4.84
N GLU A 99 10.92 -4.73 -4.17
CA GLU A 99 10.55 -3.32 -4.38
C GLU A 99 11.65 -2.36 -3.93
N LEU A 100 12.35 -2.66 -2.84
CA LEU A 100 13.52 -1.89 -2.40
C LEU A 100 14.65 -1.92 -3.44
N GLN A 101 14.91 -3.09 -4.04
CA GLN A 101 15.90 -3.22 -5.11
C GLN A 101 15.46 -2.44 -6.36
N ALA A 102 14.18 -2.50 -6.72
CA ALA A 102 13.63 -1.73 -7.83
C ALA A 102 13.74 -0.22 -7.61
N LEU A 103 13.56 0.27 -6.37
CA LEU A 103 13.74 1.68 -6.02
C LEU A 103 15.19 2.16 -6.10
N GLN A 104 16.18 1.28 -5.94
CA GLN A 104 17.60 1.62 -6.07
C GLN A 104 18.05 1.73 -7.53
N SER A 105 17.29 1.12 -8.44
CA SER A 105 17.61 1.02 -9.86
C SER A 105 16.94 2.12 -10.71
N ARG A 106 16.31 3.11 -10.07
CA ARG A 106 15.63 4.27 -10.68
C ARG A 106 16.49 5.51 -10.52
#